data_AF-A0A7C4NA73-F1
#
_entry.id   AF-A0A7C4NA73-F1
#
_cell.length_a   1.000
_cell.length_b   1.000
_cell.length_c   1.000
_cell.angle_alpha   90.00
_cell.angle_beta   90.00
_cell.angle_gamma   90.00
#
_symmetry.space_group_name_H-M   'P 1'
#
loop_
_entity.id
_entity.type
_entity.pdbx_description
1 polymer ?
#
loop_
_entity_poly.entity_id
_entity_poly.type
_entity_poly.pdbx_seq_one_letter_code
_entity_poly.pdbx_strand_id
1 'polypeptide(L)'
;MSRATLLAMLFFSPWVLEWPIAVPGLDCNEVKLRLADGLALLSVAAYALAGWPGRERLRQSQLKVFGLALAALVVFAASSMLWAASRVTALAFTIRLAWWIAIAIRVACDDVPPRYIAVALLSGLFLQAVVGIAQFAAQRQLGLSVFGELPIELAYPGVSVISAGNATLIRLYGLSGHPNVIGGYAAIALLVGTGLLREQRAQWWALWLIGLIGLLNGNVVLMLIAFFVFLGAGQEINATVQAGYMQDRLVGDAMMTDFQTLTNGSTLD
;
A
#
# COMPACT_ATOMS: atom_id res chain seq x y z
N MET A 1 -13.31 -17.56 14.50
CA MET A 1 -13.22 -16.07 14.56
C MET A 1 -11.97 -15.53 13.87
N SER A 2 -10.76 -16.01 14.16
CA SER A 2 -9.50 -15.52 13.58
C SER A 2 -9.47 -15.47 12.03
N ARG A 3 -10.00 -16.49 11.34
CA ARG A 3 -10.01 -16.53 9.86
C ARG A 3 -10.92 -15.46 9.24
N ALA A 4 -12.11 -15.27 9.81
CA ALA A 4 -13.06 -14.26 9.34
C ALA A 4 -12.50 -12.83 9.51
N THR A 5 -11.84 -12.55 10.64
CA THR A 5 -11.20 -11.24 10.87
C THR A 5 -10.04 -11.00 9.91
N LEU A 6 -9.30 -12.04 9.51
CA LEU A 6 -8.23 -11.93 8.50
C LEU A 6 -8.81 -11.61 7.12
N LEU A 7 -9.85 -12.32 6.69
CA LEU A 7 -10.48 -12.07 5.40
C LEU A 7 -11.14 -10.68 5.34
N ALA A 8 -11.81 -10.27 6.42
CA ALA A 8 -12.33 -8.91 6.55
C ALA A 8 -11.20 -7.88 6.47
N MET A 9 -10.10 -8.09 7.19
CA MET A 9 -8.94 -7.20 7.13
C MET A 9 -8.38 -7.05 5.71
N LEU A 10 -8.28 -8.14 4.94
CA LEU A 10 -7.83 -8.09 3.54
C LEU A 10 -8.81 -7.32 2.64
N PHE A 11 -10.11 -7.43 2.89
CA PHE A 11 -11.15 -6.68 2.18
C PHE A 11 -11.08 -5.18 2.49
N PHE A 12 -10.90 -4.81 3.76
CA PHE A 12 -10.86 -3.42 4.23
C PHE A 12 -9.46 -2.78 4.14
N SER A 13 -8.42 -3.49 3.69
CA SER A 13 -7.04 -2.96 3.71
C SER A 13 -6.78 -1.70 2.86
N PRO A 14 -7.41 -1.47 1.69
CA PRO A 14 -7.21 -0.23 0.95
C PRO A 14 -8.05 0.93 1.52
N TRP A 15 -8.92 0.66 2.49
CA TRP A 15 -9.90 1.58 3.02
C TRP A 15 -9.24 2.55 4.02
N VAL A 16 -9.38 3.86 3.77
CA VAL A 16 -8.74 4.92 4.56
C VAL A 16 -9.47 5.29 5.85
N LEU A 17 -10.57 4.61 6.18
CA LEU A 17 -11.35 4.90 7.38
C LEU A 17 -10.45 4.80 8.61
N GLU A 18 -10.16 5.96 9.21
CA GLU A 18 -9.16 6.14 10.24
C GLU A 18 -9.69 6.97 11.40
N TRP A 19 -9.29 6.60 12.62
CA TRP A 19 -9.60 7.33 13.84
C TRP A 19 -8.31 7.89 14.46
N PRO A 20 -8.29 9.17 14.86
CA PRO A 20 -7.16 9.73 15.56
C PRO A 20 -7.04 9.07 16.94
N ILE A 21 -5.83 8.64 17.31
CA ILE A 21 -5.54 8.16 18.66
C ILE A 21 -4.84 9.29 19.41
N ALA A 22 -5.47 9.77 20.47
CA ALA A 22 -4.83 10.66 21.42
C ALA A 22 -3.81 9.86 22.25
N VAL A 23 -2.53 10.07 21.97
CA VAL A 23 -1.43 9.53 22.77
C VAL A 23 -0.88 10.66 23.64
N PRO A 24 -0.78 10.51 24.98
CA PRO A 24 -0.24 11.55 25.85
C PRO A 24 1.16 11.98 25.39
N GLY A 25 1.34 13.27 25.12
CA GLY A 25 2.62 13.83 24.65
C GLY A 25 2.84 13.85 23.14
N LEU A 26 1.83 13.49 22.34
CA LEU A 26 1.81 13.61 20.89
C LEU A 26 0.63 14.47 20.44
N ASP A 27 0.79 15.19 19.32
CA ASP A 27 -0.34 15.81 18.66
C ASP A 27 -1.31 14.73 18.15
N CYS A 28 -2.61 15.00 18.33
CA CYS A 28 -3.72 14.09 18.02
C CYS A 28 -3.77 13.61 16.55
N ASN A 29 -2.96 14.19 15.67
CA ASN A 29 -2.89 13.90 14.24
C ASN A 29 -1.71 13.02 13.82
N GLU A 30 -0.75 12.74 14.70
CA GLU A 30 0.45 11.97 14.33
C GLU A 30 0.16 10.46 14.22
N VAL A 31 -0.73 9.94 15.07
CA VAL A 31 -1.03 8.50 15.12
C VAL A 31 -2.50 8.26 14.81
N LYS A 32 -2.74 7.73 13.63
CA LYS A 32 -4.08 7.33 13.18
C LYS A 32 -4.18 5.81 13.11
N LEU A 33 -5.31 5.26 13.54
CA LEU A 33 -5.62 3.84 13.47
C LEU A 33 -6.66 3.59 12.39
N ARG A 34 -6.30 2.76 11.40
CA ARG A 34 -7.23 2.38 10.34
C ARG A 34 -8.09 1.22 10.78
N LEU A 35 -9.27 1.09 10.17
CA LEU A 35 -10.13 -0.08 10.34
C LEU A 35 -9.36 -1.40 10.10
N ALA A 36 -8.51 -1.41 9.07
CA ALA A 36 -7.66 -2.55 8.74
C ALA A 36 -6.66 -2.89 9.86
N ASP A 37 -6.08 -1.89 10.54
CA ASP A 37 -5.16 -2.09 11.66
C ASP A 37 -5.90 -2.73 12.86
N GLY A 38 -7.11 -2.27 13.16
CA GLY A 38 -7.94 -2.85 14.23
C GLY A 38 -8.32 -4.31 13.94
N LEU A 39 -8.75 -4.61 12.71
CA LEU A 39 -9.05 -5.98 12.29
C LEU A 39 -7.82 -6.88 12.29
N ALA A 40 -6.65 -6.33 11.91
CA ALA A 40 -5.37 -7.02 11.97
C ALA A 40 -5.01 -7.41 13.41
N LEU A 41 -5.11 -6.48 14.36
CA LEU A 41 -4.83 -6.71 15.78
C LEU A 41 -5.74 -7.80 16.36
N LEU A 42 -7.05 -7.72 16.12
CA LEU A 42 -8.00 -8.75 16.54
C LEU A 42 -7.66 -10.12 15.94
N SER A 43 -7.24 -10.12 14.67
CA SER A 43 -6.78 -11.32 13.97
C SER A 43 -5.56 -11.95 14.64
N VAL A 44 -4.51 -11.17 14.92
CA VAL A 44 -3.27 -11.68 15.51
C VAL A 44 -3.52 -12.13 16.95
N ALA A 45 -4.27 -11.35 17.73
CA ALA A 45 -4.61 -11.70 19.10
C ALA A 45 -5.39 -13.02 19.17
N ALA A 46 -6.45 -13.18 18.36
CA ALA A 46 -7.22 -14.42 18.31
C ALA A 46 -6.37 -15.63 17.87
N TYR A 47 -5.40 -15.42 16.98
CA TYR A 47 -4.49 -16.46 16.52
C TYR A 47 -3.44 -16.85 17.58
N ALA A 48 -2.91 -15.88 18.31
CA ALA A 48 -2.01 -16.12 19.43
C ALA A 48 -2.71 -16.84 20.59
N LEU A 49 -3.93 -16.42 20.94
CA LEU A 49 -4.77 -17.07 21.96
C LEU A 49 -5.17 -18.50 21.58
N ALA A 50 -5.26 -18.80 20.28
CA ALA A 50 -5.48 -20.16 19.78
C ALA A 50 -4.23 -21.06 19.83
N GLY A 51 -3.11 -20.59 20.40
CA GLY A 51 -1.90 -21.38 20.59
C GLY A 51 -0.93 -21.41 19.40
N TRP A 52 -1.06 -20.47 18.45
CA TRP A 52 -0.22 -20.36 17.26
C TRP A 52 -0.18 -21.67 16.43
N PRO A 53 -1.34 -22.07 15.87
CA PRO A 53 -1.41 -23.26 15.02
C PRO A 53 -0.46 -23.12 13.82
N GLY A 54 0.15 -24.21 13.36
CA GLY A 54 1.04 -24.18 12.19
C GLY A 54 2.43 -23.56 12.41
N ARG A 55 2.81 -23.20 13.65
CA ARG A 55 4.16 -22.68 13.99
C ARG A 55 5.32 -23.58 13.52
N GLU A 56 5.08 -24.87 13.41
CA GLU A 56 6.09 -25.84 12.95
C GLU A 56 6.46 -25.63 11.48
N ARG A 57 5.50 -25.17 10.65
CA ARG A 57 5.74 -24.80 9.25
C ARG A 57 6.78 -23.69 9.12
N LEU A 58 6.78 -22.73 10.05
CA LEU A 58 7.77 -21.66 10.11
C LEU A 58 9.18 -22.19 10.44
N ARG A 59 9.28 -23.24 11.26
CA ARG A 59 10.56 -23.75 11.76
C ARG A 59 11.25 -24.71 10.78
N GLN A 60 10.48 -25.42 9.97
CA GLN A 60 10.97 -26.51 9.11
C GLN A 60 11.06 -26.17 7.62
N SER A 61 10.44 -25.08 7.16
CA SER A 61 10.37 -24.71 5.74
C SER A 61 11.25 -23.50 5.39
N GLN A 62 11.32 -23.15 4.09
CA GLN A 62 11.86 -21.87 3.59
C GLN A 62 11.20 -20.64 4.24
N LEU A 63 10.02 -20.83 4.83
CA LEU A 63 9.34 -19.85 5.68
C LEU A 63 10.20 -19.38 6.85
N LYS A 64 11.16 -20.17 7.33
CA LYS A 64 12.11 -19.76 8.38
C LYS A 64 12.96 -18.57 7.93
N VAL A 65 13.50 -18.64 6.72
CA VAL A 65 14.35 -17.57 6.16
C VAL A 65 13.50 -16.32 5.94
N PHE A 66 12.30 -16.49 5.40
CA PHE A 66 11.34 -15.40 5.24
C PHE A 66 10.99 -14.74 6.59
N GLY A 67 10.66 -15.52 7.61
CA GLY A 67 10.36 -15.03 8.95
C GLY A 67 11.54 -14.32 9.60
N LEU A 68 12.76 -14.84 9.43
CA LEU A 68 13.99 -14.20 9.92
C LEU A 68 14.28 -12.88 9.19
N ALA A 69 14.08 -12.82 7.87
CA ALA A 69 14.24 -11.59 7.10
C ALA A 69 13.24 -10.51 7.54
N LEU A 70 11.98 -10.89 7.79
CA LEU A 70 10.98 -9.96 8.33
C LEU A 70 11.33 -9.53 9.77
N ALA A 71 11.82 -10.42 10.61
CA ALA A 71 12.27 -10.06 11.96
C ALA A 71 13.47 -9.09 11.90
N ALA A 72 14.42 -9.32 11.00
CA ALA A 72 15.55 -8.41 10.76
C ALA A 72 15.06 -7.04 10.29
N LEU A 73 14.00 -6.98 9.47
CA LEU A 73 13.40 -5.73 9.05
C LEU A 73 12.78 -4.95 10.23
N VAL A 74 12.14 -5.62 11.19
CA VAL A 74 11.65 -4.98 12.43
C VAL A 74 12.80 -4.44 13.28
N VAL A 75 13.89 -5.21 13.41
CA VAL A 75 15.08 -4.78 14.16
C VAL A 75 15.73 -3.57 13.48
N PHE A 76 15.81 -3.57 12.15
CA PHE A 76 16.30 -2.44 11.38
C PHE A 76 15.39 -1.20 11.52
N ALA A 77 14.08 -1.38 11.49
CA ALA A 77 13.14 -0.29 11.79
C ALA A 77 13.31 0.22 13.23
N ALA A 78 13.57 -0.66 14.20
CA ALA A 78 13.82 -0.25 15.57
C ALA A 78 15.15 0.51 15.73
N SER A 79 16.22 0.11 15.04
CA SER A 79 17.49 0.84 15.06
C SER A 79 17.36 2.21 14.38
N SER A 80 16.39 2.40 13.48
CA SER A 80 16.06 3.71 12.91
C SER A 80 15.67 4.75 13.98
N MET A 81 15.28 4.34 15.19
CA MET A 81 14.99 5.28 16.28
C MET A 81 16.22 6.05 16.78
N LEU A 82 17.44 5.57 16.53
CA LEU A 82 18.68 6.21 16.98
C LEU A 82 18.98 7.53 16.25
N TRP A 83 18.52 7.64 15.01
CA TRP A 83 18.79 8.74 14.08
C TRP A 83 17.50 9.38 13.52
N ALA A 84 16.33 8.99 14.01
CA ALA A 84 15.05 9.56 13.59
C ALA A 84 14.83 10.97 14.18
N ALA A 85 14.30 11.88 13.35
CA ALA A 85 13.92 13.23 13.75
C ALA A 85 12.87 13.25 14.88
N SER A 86 11.89 12.33 14.83
CA SER A 86 10.94 12.07 15.91
C SER A 86 11.02 10.61 16.32
N ARG A 87 11.50 10.36 17.55
CA ARG A 87 11.59 9.01 18.13
C ARG A 87 10.22 8.38 18.31
N VAL A 88 9.22 9.19 18.63
CA VAL A 88 7.87 8.69 18.91
C VAL A 88 7.18 8.25 17.61
N THR A 89 7.30 9.03 16.54
CA THR A 89 6.79 8.66 15.22
C THR A 89 7.51 7.40 14.69
N ALA A 90 8.84 7.33 14.85
CA ALA A 90 9.62 6.15 14.47
C ALA A 90 9.18 4.89 15.26
N LEU A 91 8.91 5.04 16.56
CA LEU A 91 8.36 3.97 17.38
C LEU A 91 6.98 3.54 16.87
N ALA A 92 6.06 4.47 16.64
CA ALA A 92 4.71 4.17 16.15
C ALA A 92 4.74 3.41 14.81
N PHE A 93 5.59 3.80 13.86
CA PHE A 93 5.77 3.09 12.59
C PHE A 93 6.46 1.74 12.75
N THR A 94 7.44 1.62 13.66
CA THR A 94 8.10 0.33 13.97
C THR A 94 7.09 -0.67 14.52
N ILE A 95 6.26 -0.24 15.46
CA ILE A 95 5.23 -1.10 16.03
C ILE A 95 4.19 -1.47 14.95
N ARG A 96 3.77 -0.50 14.12
CA ARG A 96 2.88 -0.74 12.98
C ARG A 96 3.45 -1.79 12.04
N LEU A 97 4.71 -1.65 11.64
CA LEU A 97 5.41 -2.61 10.80
C LEU A 97 5.44 -4.01 11.44
N ALA A 98 5.76 -4.10 12.73
CA ALA A 98 5.81 -5.36 13.46
C ALA A 98 4.46 -6.11 13.44
N TRP A 99 3.34 -5.40 13.61
CA TRP A 99 2.01 -6.03 13.53
C TRP A 99 1.64 -6.47 12.12
N TRP A 100 1.95 -5.67 11.09
CA TRP A 100 1.73 -6.07 9.69
C TRP A 100 2.59 -7.29 9.29
N ILE A 101 3.81 -7.39 9.82
CA ILE A 101 4.65 -8.58 9.70
C ILE A 101 4.05 -9.78 10.45
N ALA A 102 3.49 -9.58 11.64
CA ALA A 102 2.80 -10.65 12.37
C ALA A 102 1.60 -11.19 11.58
N ILE A 103 0.86 -10.33 10.87
CA ILE A 103 -0.17 -10.77 9.91
C ILE A 103 0.44 -11.57 8.78
N ALA A 104 1.51 -11.10 8.13
CA ALA A 104 2.14 -11.83 7.03
C ALA A 104 2.61 -13.24 7.45
N ILE A 105 3.25 -13.35 8.62
CA ILE A 105 3.66 -14.63 9.21
C ILE A 105 2.43 -15.49 9.52
N ARG A 106 1.36 -14.90 10.07
CA ARG A 106 0.12 -15.62 10.30
C ARG A 106 -0.47 -16.17 9.00
N VAL A 107 -0.58 -15.37 7.94
CA VAL A 107 -1.09 -15.84 6.64
C VAL A 107 -0.25 -16.99 6.09
N ALA A 108 1.07 -16.93 6.29
CA ALA A 108 1.98 -18.00 5.87
C ALA A 108 1.87 -19.29 6.70
N CYS A 109 1.45 -19.19 7.97
CA CYS A 109 1.35 -20.31 8.89
C CYS A 109 -0.06 -20.92 8.99
N ASP A 110 -1.11 -20.12 8.73
CA ASP A 110 -2.51 -20.56 8.77
C ASP A 110 -2.84 -21.36 7.49
N ASP A 111 -3.89 -22.18 7.57
CA ASP A 111 -4.35 -23.04 6.47
C ASP A 111 -5.56 -22.43 5.77
N VAL A 112 -5.63 -21.09 5.70
CA VAL A 112 -6.73 -20.42 4.98
C VAL A 112 -6.60 -20.75 3.49
N PRO A 113 -7.62 -21.39 2.89
CA PRO A 113 -7.54 -21.74 1.47
C PRO A 113 -7.33 -20.49 0.61
N PRO A 114 -6.40 -20.51 -0.37
CA PRO A 114 -6.11 -19.35 -1.22
C PRO A 114 -7.35 -18.75 -1.91
N ARG A 115 -8.36 -19.59 -2.19
CA ARG A 115 -9.65 -19.16 -2.74
C ARG A 115 -10.33 -18.07 -1.92
N TYR A 116 -10.33 -18.17 -0.59
CA TYR A 116 -11.00 -17.19 0.26
C TYR A 116 -10.22 -15.89 0.33
N ILE A 117 -8.89 -15.97 0.34
CA ILE A 117 -8.00 -14.81 0.28
C ILE A 117 -8.25 -14.04 -1.01
N ALA A 118 -8.29 -14.74 -2.15
CA ALA A 118 -8.58 -14.11 -3.44
C ALA A 118 -9.97 -13.49 -3.49
N VAL A 119 -11.01 -14.20 -3.01
CA VAL A 119 -12.38 -13.66 -2.98
C VAL A 119 -12.44 -12.40 -2.12
N ALA A 120 -11.79 -12.37 -0.95
CA ALA A 120 -11.73 -11.17 -0.11
C ALA A 120 -11.03 -10.00 -0.82
N LEU A 121 -9.90 -10.25 -1.47
CA LEU A 121 -9.15 -9.22 -2.20
C LEU A 121 -9.89 -8.71 -3.45
N LEU A 122 -10.47 -9.62 -4.25
CA LEU A 122 -11.18 -9.28 -5.47
C LEU A 122 -12.51 -8.58 -5.19
N SER A 123 -13.23 -8.97 -4.13
CA SER A 123 -14.45 -8.28 -3.72
C SER A 123 -14.16 -6.89 -3.16
N GLY A 124 -13.06 -6.72 -2.41
CA GLY A 124 -12.57 -5.41 -2.00
C GLY A 124 -12.20 -4.55 -3.21
N LEU A 125 -11.52 -5.13 -4.20
CA LEU A 125 -11.10 -4.43 -5.41
C LEU A 125 -12.30 -3.98 -6.23
N PHE A 126 -13.31 -4.85 -6.34
CA PHE A 126 -14.56 -4.53 -7.02
C PHE A 126 -15.24 -3.31 -6.39
N LEU A 127 -15.37 -3.27 -5.06
CA LEU A 127 -15.93 -2.11 -4.36
C LEU A 127 -15.11 -0.84 -4.63
N GLN A 128 -13.79 -0.91 -4.49
CA GLN A 128 -12.90 0.23 -4.71
C GLN A 128 -12.94 0.72 -6.17
N ALA A 129 -13.06 -0.19 -7.13
CA ALA A 129 -13.19 0.13 -8.54
C ALA A 129 -14.54 0.79 -8.85
N VAL A 130 -15.65 0.28 -8.32
CA VAL A 130 -16.98 0.88 -8.52
C VAL A 130 -17.01 2.31 -7.98
N VAL A 131 -16.56 2.52 -6.72
CA VAL A 131 -16.52 3.85 -6.11
C VAL A 131 -15.56 4.76 -6.86
N GLY A 132 -14.35 4.27 -7.17
CA GLY A 132 -13.32 5.05 -7.82
C GLY A 132 -13.67 5.44 -9.26
N ILE A 133 -14.33 4.57 -10.03
CA ILE A 133 -14.82 4.87 -11.39
C ILE A 133 -15.92 5.93 -11.30
N ALA A 134 -16.85 5.82 -10.34
CA ALA A 134 -17.88 6.82 -10.14
C ALA A 134 -17.30 8.20 -9.76
N GLN A 135 -16.29 8.25 -8.87
CA GLN A 135 -15.57 9.48 -8.55
C GLN A 135 -14.84 10.06 -9.76
N PHE A 136 -14.16 9.22 -10.55
CA PHE A 136 -13.48 9.64 -11.77
C PHE A 136 -14.47 10.16 -12.82
N ALA A 137 -15.61 9.51 -13.02
CA ALA A 137 -16.62 9.97 -13.96
C ALA A 137 -17.26 11.30 -13.52
N ALA A 138 -17.47 11.48 -12.21
CA ALA A 138 -18.07 12.69 -11.65
C ALA A 138 -17.05 13.84 -11.46
N GLN A 139 -15.74 13.54 -11.46
CA GLN A 139 -14.65 14.47 -11.12
C GLN A 139 -14.86 15.18 -9.77
N ARG A 140 -15.45 14.47 -8.80
CA ARG A 140 -15.74 14.94 -7.43
C ARG A 140 -15.94 13.77 -6.48
N GLN A 141 -16.03 14.07 -5.18
CA GLN A 141 -16.53 13.14 -4.16
C GLN A 141 -18.02 12.77 -4.38
N LEU A 142 -18.42 11.59 -3.93
CA LEU A 142 -19.77 11.05 -4.04
C LEU A 142 -20.65 11.33 -2.82
N GLY A 143 -20.08 11.83 -1.72
CA GLY A 143 -20.78 12.08 -0.45
C GLY A 143 -20.78 10.88 0.51
N LEU A 144 -19.88 9.92 0.31
CA LEU A 144 -19.67 8.73 1.13
C LEU A 144 -18.72 8.98 2.31
N SER A 145 -18.70 10.21 2.85
CA SER A 145 -17.78 10.62 3.93
C SER A 145 -17.92 9.78 5.20
N VAL A 146 -19.14 9.34 5.52
CA VAL A 146 -19.43 8.41 6.63
C VAL A 146 -18.69 7.08 6.45
N PHE A 147 -18.50 6.67 5.19
CA PHE A 147 -17.75 5.49 4.80
C PHE A 147 -16.27 5.81 4.56
N GLY A 148 -15.74 6.93 5.05
CA GLY A 148 -14.32 7.27 4.90
C GLY A 148 -13.93 7.76 3.51
N GLU A 149 -14.88 8.22 2.68
CA GLU A 149 -14.52 8.98 1.47
C GLU A 149 -13.84 10.29 1.87
N LEU A 150 -12.70 10.56 1.25
CA LEU A 150 -11.97 11.81 1.46
C LEU A 150 -12.58 12.95 0.63
N PRO A 151 -12.46 14.20 1.10
CA PRO A 151 -12.80 15.36 0.31
C PRO A 151 -11.83 15.48 -0.87
N ILE A 152 -12.30 15.07 -2.04
CA ILE A 152 -11.53 15.06 -3.28
C ILE A 152 -12.16 16.07 -4.24
N GLU A 153 -11.58 17.27 -4.28
CA GLU A 153 -11.91 18.31 -5.26
C GLU A 153 -10.62 18.90 -5.84
N LEU A 154 -10.67 19.39 -7.08
CA LEU A 154 -9.51 19.97 -7.78
C LEU A 154 -8.85 21.13 -7.04
N ALA A 155 -9.60 21.83 -6.17
CA ALA A 155 -9.10 22.94 -5.38
C ALA A 155 -8.35 22.52 -4.10
N TYR A 156 -8.45 21.25 -3.69
CA TYR A 156 -7.81 20.80 -2.45
C TYR A 156 -6.33 20.43 -2.67
N PRO A 157 -5.40 21.06 -1.91
CA PRO A 157 -4.00 20.69 -1.97
C PRO A 157 -3.79 19.25 -1.48
N GLY A 158 -3.01 18.48 -2.21
CA GLY A 158 -2.74 17.06 -1.93
C GLY A 158 -3.57 16.07 -2.73
N VAL A 159 -4.53 16.53 -3.56
CA VAL A 159 -5.23 15.68 -4.53
C VAL A 159 -4.32 15.40 -5.73
N SER A 160 -4.14 14.11 -6.02
CA SER A 160 -3.37 13.59 -7.13
C SER A 160 -4.21 13.69 -8.40
N VAL A 161 -3.73 14.51 -9.33
CA VAL A 161 -4.39 14.81 -10.59
C VAL A 161 -3.53 14.37 -11.77
N ILE A 162 -4.18 14.13 -12.90
CA ILE A 162 -3.54 13.98 -14.21
C ILE A 162 -3.75 15.31 -14.93
N SER A 163 -2.66 16.04 -15.18
CA SER A 163 -2.69 17.27 -15.94
C SER A 163 -2.21 16.99 -17.36
N ALA A 164 -3.06 17.25 -18.35
CA ALA A 164 -2.75 17.13 -19.78
C ALA A 164 -3.12 18.43 -20.48
N GLY A 165 -2.12 19.30 -20.71
CA GLY A 165 -2.33 20.64 -21.22
C GLY A 165 -3.20 21.48 -20.28
N ASN A 166 -4.36 21.93 -20.77
CA ASN A 166 -5.32 22.73 -19.99
C ASN A 166 -6.35 21.89 -19.22
N ALA A 167 -6.33 20.57 -19.37
CA ALA A 167 -7.25 19.68 -18.66
C ALA A 167 -6.56 19.10 -17.42
N THR A 168 -7.21 19.24 -16.26
CA THR A 168 -6.80 18.60 -15.01
C THR A 168 -7.89 17.62 -14.60
N LEU A 169 -7.54 16.34 -14.50
CA LEU A 169 -8.46 15.27 -14.13
C LEU A 169 -8.06 14.66 -12.79
N ILE A 170 -9.03 14.45 -11.92
CA ILE A 170 -8.86 13.72 -10.67
C ILE A 170 -8.58 12.25 -10.97
N ARG A 171 -7.65 11.64 -10.24
CA ARG A 171 -7.33 10.20 -10.38
C ARG A 171 -8.34 9.32 -9.65
N LEU A 172 -8.27 8.01 -9.89
CA LEU A 172 -9.17 7.05 -9.26
C LEU A 172 -8.78 6.81 -7.79
N TYR A 173 -9.56 7.33 -6.84
CA TYR A 173 -9.27 7.31 -5.40
C TYR A 173 -10.00 6.22 -4.60
N GLY A 174 -11.22 5.84 -5.03
CA GLY A 174 -12.09 4.94 -4.27
C GLY A 174 -12.33 5.44 -2.84
N LEU A 175 -12.31 4.52 -1.87
CA LEU A 175 -12.30 4.80 -0.44
C LEU A 175 -10.89 4.74 0.15
N SER A 176 -9.87 5.00 -0.68
CA SER A 176 -8.46 4.97 -0.28
C SER A 176 -7.89 6.38 -0.11
N GLY A 177 -6.79 6.47 0.64
CA GLY A 177 -6.11 7.75 0.86
C GLY A 177 -5.36 8.29 -0.36
N HIS A 178 -5.09 7.44 -1.35
CA HIS A 178 -4.27 7.79 -2.50
C HIS A 178 -4.47 6.78 -3.66
N PRO A 179 -4.51 7.21 -4.93
CA PRO A 179 -4.73 6.33 -6.09
C PRO A 179 -3.74 5.15 -6.19
N ASN A 180 -2.49 5.36 -5.75
CA ASN A 180 -1.46 4.32 -5.75
C ASN A 180 -1.78 3.15 -4.79
N VAL A 181 -2.54 3.40 -3.71
CA VAL A 181 -2.96 2.34 -2.77
C VAL A 181 -3.90 1.37 -3.47
N ILE A 182 -4.86 1.88 -4.25
CA ILE A 182 -5.73 1.04 -5.08
C ILE A 182 -4.92 0.32 -6.15
N GLY A 183 -3.96 0.99 -6.80
CA GLY A 183 -3.08 0.35 -7.79
C GLY A 183 -2.31 -0.84 -7.22
N GLY A 184 -1.66 -0.67 -6.06
CA GLY A 184 -0.96 -1.75 -5.37
C GLY A 184 -1.90 -2.86 -4.91
N TYR A 185 -3.08 -2.51 -4.38
CA TYR A 185 -4.10 -3.47 -3.99
C TYR A 185 -4.62 -4.29 -5.17
N ALA A 186 -4.87 -3.64 -6.32
CA ALA A 186 -5.30 -4.28 -7.55
C ALA A 186 -4.24 -5.26 -8.07
N ALA A 187 -2.96 -4.86 -8.06
CA ALA A 187 -1.86 -5.74 -8.47
C ALA A 187 -1.82 -7.03 -7.64
N ILE A 188 -1.93 -6.92 -6.32
CA ILE A 188 -1.93 -8.09 -5.42
C ILE A 188 -3.21 -8.93 -5.61
N ALA A 189 -4.38 -8.30 -5.68
CA ALA A 189 -5.66 -8.99 -5.85
C ALA A 189 -5.71 -9.79 -7.16
N LEU A 190 -5.23 -9.20 -8.25
CA LEU A 190 -5.15 -9.86 -9.56
C LEU A 190 -4.07 -10.95 -9.57
N LEU A 191 -2.91 -10.73 -8.96
CA LEU A 191 -1.87 -11.76 -8.87
C LEU A 191 -2.35 -13.00 -8.11
N VAL A 192 -3.00 -12.80 -6.95
CA VAL A 192 -3.60 -13.90 -6.18
C VAL A 192 -4.75 -14.55 -6.96
N GLY A 193 -5.57 -13.75 -7.64
CA GLY A 193 -6.65 -14.24 -8.50
C GLY A 193 -6.15 -15.11 -9.66
N THR A 194 -5.08 -14.69 -10.35
CA THR A 194 -4.48 -15.50 -11.43
C THR A 194 -3.90 -16.80 -10.89
N GLY A 195 -3.30 -16.81 -9.70
CA GLY A 195 -2.83 -18.03 -9.03
C GLY A 195 -3.90 -19.12 -8.91
N LEU A 196 -5.17 -18.75 -8.67
CA LEU A 196 -6.29 -19.70 -8.63
C LEU A 196 -6.68 -20.24 -10.01
N LEU A 197 -6.52 -19.43 -11.05
CA LEU A 197 -6.78 -19.85 -12.43
C LEU A 197 -5.67 -20.77 -12.96
N ARG A 198 -4.53 -20.91 -12.26
CA ARG A 198 -3.46 -21.86 -12.64
C ARG A 198 -3.87 -23.31 -12.52
N GLU A 199 -4.78 -23.62 -11.60
CA GLU A 199 -5.32 -24.96 -11.44
C GLU A 199 -6.23 -25.36 -12.61
N GLN A 200 -6.70 -24.39 -13.41
CA GLN A 200 -7.44 -24.61 -14.66
C GLN A 200 -6.60 -24.16 -15.87
N ARG A 201 -5.93 -25.13 -16.50
CA ARG A 201 -4.90 -24.98 -17.57
C ARG A 201 -5.28 -24.12 -18.79
N ALA A 202 -6.51 -23.61 -18.91
CA ALA A 202 -7.08 -23.07 -20.14
C ALA A 202 -7.42 -21.56 -20.15
N GLN A 203 -7.13 -20.77 -19.12
CA GLN A 203 -7.64 -19.37 -19.05
C GLN A 203 -6.59 -18.25 -18.98
N TRP A 204 -5.29 -18.58 -18.99
CA TRP A 204 -4.21 -17.59 -18.88
C TRP A 204 -4.08 -16.73 -20.14
N TRP A 205 -4.23 -17.34 -21.31
CA TRP A 205 -4.24 -16.62 -22.59
C TRP A 205 -5.46 -15.69 -22.71
N ALA A 206 -6.59 -16.04 -22.10
CA ALA A 206 -7.80 -15.22 -22.14
C ALA A 206 -7.61 -13.91 -21.37
N LEU A 207 -6.88 -13.90 -20.25
CA LEU A 207 -6.55 -12.66 -19.52
C LEU A 207 -5.58 -11.76 -20.28
N TRP A 208 -4.58 -12.34 -20.93
CA TRP A 208 -3.67 -11.60 -21.83
C TRP A 208 -4.40 -11.08 -23.07
N LEU A 209 -5.32 -11.87 -23.65
CA LEU A 209 -6.19 -11.44 -24.75
C LEU A 209 -7.18 -10.37 -24.31
N ILE A 210 -7.75 -10.45 -23.11
CA ILE A 210 -8.59 -9.38 -22.55
C ILE A 210 -7.74 -8.12 -22.37
N GLY A 211 -6.51 -8.24 -21.84
CA GLY A 211 -5.52 -7.14 -21.79
C GLY A 211 -5.22 -6.51 -23.15
N LEU A 212 -4.96 -7.34 -24.17
CA LEU A 212 -4.63 -6.93 -25.53
C LEU A 212 -5.84 -6.34 -26.30
N ILE A 213 -7.01 -6.96 -26.16
CA ILE A 213 -8.28 -6.48 -26.73
C ILE A 213 -8.70 -5.17 -26.07
N GLY A 214 -8.39 -4.98 -24.78
CA GLY A 214 -8.53 -3.71 -24.08
C GLY A 214 -7.63 -2.61 -24.62
N LEU A 215 -6.38 -2.94 -24.92
CA LEU A 215 -5.41 -2.06 -25.55
C LEU A 215 -5.89 -1.59 -26.93
N LEU A 216 -6.50 -2.49 -27.70
CA LEU A 216 -6.97 -2.23 -29.07
C LEU A 216 -8.33 -1.53 -29.15
N ASN A 217 -9.19 -1.66 -28.12
CA ASN A 217 -10.54 -1.04 -28.08
C ASN A 217 -10.58 0.30 -27.33
N GLY A 218 -9.45 0.84 -26.87
CA GLY A 218 -9.42 2.11 -26.13
C GLY A 218 -10.17 2.05 -24.79
N ASN A 219 -10.31 0.86 -24.20
CA ASN A 219 -11.06 0.68 -22.96
C ASN A 219 -10.19 1.06 -21.75
N VAL A 220 -10.54 2.19 -21.13
CA VAL A 220 -9.79 2.87 -20.05
C VAL A 220 -9.41 1.94 -18.90
N VAL A 221 -10.20 0.91 -18.60
CA VAL A 221 -9.93 -0.04 -17.49
C VAL A 221 -8.74 -0.96 -17.78
N LEU A 222 -8.57 -1.38 -19.04
CA LEU A 222 -7.45 -2.24 -19.44
C LEU A 222 -6.21 -1.41 -19.78
N MET A 223 -6.43 -0.17 -20.23
CA MET A 223 -5.40 0.86 -20.26
C MET A 223 -4.90 1.18 -18.85
N LEU A 224 -5.73 1.11 -17.80
CA LEU A 224 -5.33 1.30 -16.41
C LEU A 224 -4.41 0.17 -15.91
N ILE A 225 -4.73 -1.08 -16.24
CA ILE A 225 -3.88 -2.24 -15.91
C ILE A 225 -2.55 -2.15 -16.66
N ALA A 226 -2.59 -1.87 -17.98
CA ALA A 226 -1.39 -1.61 -18.77
C ALA A 226 -0.59 -0.40 -18.27
N PHE A 227 -1.26 0.65 -17.78
CA PHE A 227 -0.67 1.86 -17.20
C PHE A 227 0.00 1.58 -15.85
N PHE A 228 -0.57 0.74 -14.99
CA PHE A 228 0.08 0.34 -13.74
C PHE A 228 1.26 -0.60 -13.97
N VAL A 229 1.18 -1.49 -14.97
CA VAL A 229 2.32 -2.31 -15.42
C VAL A 229 3.41 -1.43 -16.04
N PHE A 230 3.02 -0.44 -16.85
CA PHE A 230 3.94 0.54 -17.45
C PHE A 230 4.57 1.47 -16.40
N LEU A 231 3.82 1.92 -15.39
CA LEU A 231 4.37 2.67 -14.25
C LEU A 231 5.31 1.80 -13.42
N GLY A 232 4.99 0.51 -13.22
CA GLY A 232 5.87 -0.46 -12.55
C GLY A 232 7.20 -0.64 -13.30
N ALA A 233 7.13 -0.86 -14.63
CA ALA A 233 8.32 -0.93 -15.48
C ALA A 233 9.08 0.42 -15.55
N GLY A 234 8.35 1.54 -15.51
CA GLY A 234 8.93 2.89 -15.45
C GLY A 234 9.65 3.18 -14.13
N GLN A 235 9.23 2.58 -13.02
CA GLN A 235 9.94 2.67 -11.74
C GLN A 235 11.24 1.86 -11.76
N GLU A 236 11.26 0.73 -12.47
CA GLU A 236 12.46 -0.08 -12.67
C GLU A 236 13.48 0.62 -13.58
N ILE A 237 13.01 1.26 -14.66
CA ILE A 237 13.86 2.08 -15.54
C ILE A 237 14.39 3.32 -14.80
N ASN A 238 13.54 4.02 -14.03
CA ASN A 238 13.98 5.17 -13.25
C ASN A 238 14.92 4.78 -12.10
N ALA A 239 14.73 3.62 -11.46
CA ALA A 239 15.67 3.10 -10.47
C ALA A 239 17.02 2.72 -11.11
N THR A 240 17.01 2.15 -12.32
CA THR A 240 18.23 1.83 -13.08
C THR A 240 18.95 3.09 -13.57
N VAL A 241 18.19 4.10 -14.00
CA VAL A 241 18.71 5.41 -14.44
C VAL A 241 19.22 6.23 -13.24
N GLN A 242 18.51 6.24 -12.10
CA GLN A 242 18.98 6.83 -10.85
C GLN A 242 20.21 6.11 -10.29
N ALA A 243 20.27 4.77 -10.39
CA ALA A 243 21.46 4.01 -10.06
C ALA A 243 22.64 4.38 -10.98
N GLY A 244 22.39 4.62 -12.27
CA GLY A 244 23.38 5.13 -13.22
C GLY A 244 23.87 6.55 -12.90
N TYR A 245 22.99 7.44 -12.42
CA TYR A 245 23.39 8.78 -11.96
C TYR A 245 24.17 8.77 -10.63
N MET A 246 24.03 7.70 -9.84
CA MET A 246 24.70 7.52 -8.55
C MET A 246 25.99 6.67 -8.63
N GLN A 247 26.26 6.01 -9.77
CA GLN A 247 27.32 5.01 -9.88
C GLN A 247 28.74 5.60 -9.74
N ASP A 248 28.90 6.90 -10.02
CA ASP A 248 30.17 7.62 -9.95
C ASP A 248 30.14 8.83 -8.99
N ARG A 249 29.12 8.94 -8.13
CA ARG A 249 28.97 10.05 -7.16
C ARG A 249 29.20 9.52 -5.75
N LEU A 250 30.17 10.09 -5.03
CA LEU A 250 30.33 9.77 -3.60
C LEU A 250 29.19 10.43 -2.81
N VAL A 251 28.73 9.79 -1.74
CA VAL A 251 27.66 10.32 -0.87
C VAL A 251 27.97 11.73 -0.34
N GLY A 252 29.26 12.07 -0.23
CA GLY A 252 29.73 13.41 0.15
C GLY A 252 29.42 14.52 -0.86
N ASP A 253 29.27 14.20 -2.14
CA ASP A 253 28.99 15.19 -3.20
C ASP A 253 27.50 15.60 -3.26
N ALA A 254 26.63 14.78 -2.64
CA ALA A 254 25.19 15.04 -2.56
C ALA A 254 24.78 15.71 -1.25
N MET A 255 25.70 15.84 -0.28
CA MET A 255 25.47 16.54 0.97
C MET A 255 25.81 18.02 0.80
N MET A 256 24.83 18.90 1.05
CA MET A 256 25.05 20.34 1.12
C MET A 256 25.88 20.63 2.38
N THR A 257 27.19 20.79 2.22
CA THR A 257 28.15 20.98 3.32
C THR A 257 28.42 22.45 3.63
N ASP A 258 28.02 23.37 2.74
CA ASP A 258 28.28 24.80 2.87
C ASP A 258 27.00 25.54 3.28
N PHE A 259 26.97 25.98 4.54
CA PHE A 259 25.90 26.80 5.09
C PHE A 259 26.44 28.22 5.29
N GLN A 260 26.18 29.10 4.32
CA GLN A 260 26.39 30.53 4.54
C GLN A 260 25.22 31.10 5.34
N THR A 261 25.44 31.36 6.62
CA THR A 261 24.53 32.20 7.41
C THR A 261 24.71 33.65 6.97
N LEU A 262 23.71 34.19 6.27
CA LEU A 262 23.60 35.62 6.01
C LEU A 262 23.40 36.34 7.35
N THR A 263 24.33 37.22 7.69
CA THR A 263 24.17 38.15 8.81
C THR A 263 23.11 39.21 8.46
N ASN A 264 22.27 39.57 9.43
CA ASN A 264 21.19 40.55 9.25
C ASN A 264 21.72 41.86 8.64
N GLY A 265 21.40 42.11 7.37
CA GLY A 265 21.73 43.33 6.65
C GLY A 265 22.37 43.16 5.27
N SER A 266 22.77 41.95 4.86
CA SER A 266 23.25 41.71 3.49
C SER A 266 22.10 41.34 2.53
N THR A 267 21.85 42.19 1.54
CA THR A 267 21.07 41.83 0.35
C THR A 267 21.98 41.15 -0.67
N LEU A 268 21.45 40.12 -1.35
CA LEU A 268 22.10 39.48 -2.48
C LEU A 268 22.21 40.49 -3.62
N ASP A 269 23.43 40.80 -4.06
CA ASP A 269 23.68 41.46 -5.35
C ASP A 269 23.43 40.48 -6.52
#